data_AF-B4QE95-F1
#
_entry.id   AF-B4QE95-F1
#
_cell.length_a   1.000
_cell.length_b   1.000
_cell.length_c   1.000
_cell.angle_alpha   90.00
_cell.angle_beta   90.00
_cell.angle_gamma   90.00
#
_symmetry.space_group_name_H-M   'P 1'
#
loop_
_entity.id
_entity.type
_entity.pdbx_description
1 polymer ?
#
loop_
_entity_poly.entity_id
_entity_poly.type
_entity_poly.pdbx_seq_one_letter_code
_entity_poly.pdbx_strand_id
1 'polypeptide(L)'
;MYAERKQQAMEHGNHNLISASDRNEISEFRTIAHYVEAEKLRGRPLGAVGKYSVRRKFPLPRTIWDGEETSYCFKEKSRSVLRDWYSHNPYPSPREKRDLAEATGLTTTQVSNWFKNRRQRDRAAEHKE
;
A
#
# COMPACT_ATOMS: atom_id res chain seq x y z
N MET A 1 14.85 25.40 -18.89
CA MET A 1 14.35 25.40 -17.50
C MET A 1 13.89 24.03 -16.97
N TYR A 2 12.76 23.45 -17.40
CA TYR A 2 12.31 22.11 -16.92
C TYR A 2 13.07 20.95 -17.60
N ALA A 3 13.38 21.12 -18.90
CA ALA A 3 14.14 20.14 -19.68
C ALA A 3 15.61 20.03 -19.23
N GLU A 4 16.28 21.15 -18.96
CA GLU A 4 17.69 21.16 -18.51
C GLU A 4 17.87 20.61 -17.10
N ARG A 5 16.94 20.90 -16.16
CA ARG A 5 16.99 20.31 -14.82
C ARG A 5 16.76 18.80 -14.83
N LYS A 6 15.95 18.30 -15.77
CA LYS A 6 15.72 16.87 -15.95
C LYS A 6 16.97 16.17 -16.51
N GLN A 7 17.75 16.84 -17.35
CA GLN A 7 19.00 16.33 -17.91
C GLN A 7 20.09 16.23 -16.81
N GLN A 8 20.27 17.31 -16.03
CA GLN A 8 21.23 17.36 -14.92
C GLN A 8 20.90 16.38 -13.78
N ALA A 9 19.61 16.10 -13.55
CA ALA A 9 19.17 15.14 -12.54
C ALA A 9 19.37 13.66 -12.98
N MET A 10 19.61 13.39 -14.27
CA MET A 10 19.93 12.03 -14.75
C MET A 10 21.43 11.73 -14.71
N GLU A 11 22.30 12.76 -14.69
CA GLU A 11 23.76 12.59 -14.68
C GLU A 11 24.34 12.36 -13.27
N HIS A 12 23.65 12.82 -12.22
CA HIS A 12 24.05 12.59 -10.83
C HIS A 12 23.10 11.59 -10.17
N GLY A 13 23.56 10.35 -10.00
CA GLY A 13 22.87 9.27 -9.29
C GLY A 13 22.69 9.54 -7.78
N ASN A 14 21.97 10.60 -7.44
CA ASN A 14 21.65 10.98 -6.07
C ASN A 14 20.14 10.96 -5.88
N HIS A 15 19.59 9.76 -5.71
CA HIS A 15 18.15 9.52 -5.51
C HIS A 15 17.61 10.00 -4.15
N ASN A 16 18.37 10.74 -3.34
CA ASN A 16 18.04 11.06 -1.95
C ASN A 16 18.01 12.56 -1.63
N LEU A 17 17.26 13.37 -2.38
CA LEU A 17 17.07 14.80 -2.06
C LEU A 17 15.63 15.22 -1.75
N ILE A 18 14.67 14.30 -1.84
CA ILE A 18 13.27 14.60 -1.49
C ILE A 18 13.09 14.27 -0.01
N SER A 19 12.55 15.17 0.82
CA SER A 19 12.27 14.86 2.22
C SER A 19 11.10 13.87 2.35
N ALA A 20 10.93 13.24 3.51
CA ALA A 20 9.79 12.33 3.72
C ALA A 20 8.44 13.06 3.60
N SER A 21 8.38 14.32 4.00
CA SER A 21 7.20 15.18 3.85
C SER A 21 6.90 15.43 2.38
N ASP A 22 7.91 15.82 1.61
CA ASP A 22 7.76 16.11 0.19
C ASP A 22 7.33 14.85 -0.58
N ARG A 23 7.83 13.67 -0.21
CA ARG A 23 7.38 12.39 -0.81
C ARG A 23 5.88 12.14 -0.58
N ASN A 24 5.37 12.44 0.61
CA ASN A 24 3.96 12.26 0.94
C ASN A 24 3.08 13.24 0.15
N GLU A 25 3.46 14.51 0.09
CA GLU A 25 2.73 15.54 -0.65
C GLU A 25 2.69 15.22 -2.16
N ILE A 26 3.83 14.82 -2.74
CA ILE A 26 3.89 14.46 -4.16
C ILE A 26 3.07 13.19 -4.44
N SER A 27 3.10 12.20 -3.54
CA SER A 27 2.31 10.98 -3.65
C SER A 27 0.80 11.27 -3.64
N GLU A 28 0.36 12.14 -2.74
CA GLU A 28 -1.02 12.57 -2.62
C GLU A 28 -1.46 13.33 -3.88
N PHE A 29 -0.69 14.31 -4.33
CA PHE A 29 -1.01 15.09 -5.53
C PHE A 29 -1.15 14.20 -6.78
N ARG A 30 -0.22 13.26 -7.00
CA ARG A 30 -0.29 12.34 -8.14
C ARG A 30 -1.52 11.44 -8.08
N THR A 31 -1.88 10.97 -6.88
CA THR A 31 -3.07 10.15 -6.68
C THR A 31 -4.34 10.94 -7.02
N ILE A 32 -4.44 12.17 -6.55
CA ILE A 32 -5.57 13.07 -6.84
C ILE A 32 -5.65 13.37 -8.33
N ALA A 33 -4.54 13.70 -8.98
CA ALA A 33 -4.51 14.01 -10.41
C ALA A 33 -5.10 12.87 -11.26
N HIS A 34 -4.70 11.63 -10.98
CA HIS A 34 -5.23 10.46 -11.69
C HIS A 34 -6.71 10.19 -11.39
N TYR A 35 -7.20 10.50 -10.18
CA TYR A 35 -8.64 10.40 -9.88
C TYR A 35 -9.45 11.42 -10.67
N VAL A 36 -9.02 12.68 -10.69
CA VAL A 36 -9.70 13.76 -11.40
C VAL A 36 -9.77 13.47 -12.89
N GLU A 37 -8.67 13.01 -13.48
CA GLU A 37 -8.63 12.64 -14.90
C GLU A 37 -9.58 11.47 -15.20
N ALA A 38 -9.59 10.45 -14.35
CA ALA A 38 -10.47 9.30 -14.51
C ALA A 38 -11.96 9.63 -14.28
N GLU A 39 -12.29 10.57 -13.39
CA GLU A 39 -13.66 11.07 -13.21
C GLU A 39 -14.15 11.84 -14.44
N LYS A 40 -13.30 12.71 -15.00
CA LYS A 40 -13.59 13.45 -16.24
C LYS A 40 -13.88 12.51 -17.40
N LEU A 41 -13.04 11.49 -17.59
CA LEU A 41 -13.22 10.51 -18.66
C LEU A 41 -14.50 9.66 -18.51
N ARG A 42 -14.92 9.38 -17.27
CA ARG A 42 -16.11 8.55 -17.01
C ARG A 42 -17.40 9.35 -16.93
N GLY A 43 -17.33 10.68 -16.82
CA GLY A 43 -18.50 11.56 -16.65
C GLY A 43 -19.25 11.33 -15.33
N ARG A 44 -18.63 10.65 -14.34
CA ARG A 44 -19.23 10.39 -13.03
C ARG A 44 -18.16 10.26 -11.93
N PRO A 45 -18.49 10.56 -10.66
CA PRO A 45 -17.57 10.40 -9.55
C PRO A 45 -17.08 8.95 -9.38
N LEU A 46 -15.84 8.78 -8.94
CA LEU A 46 -15.26 7.47 -8.66
C LEU A 46 -15.65 7.00 -7.26
N GLY A 47 -16.34 5.86 -7.20
CA GLY A 47 -16.47 5.07 -5.98
C GLY A 47 -15.16 4.39 -5.58
N ALA A 48 -15.15 3.74 -4.41
CA ALA A 48 -13.96 3.09 -3.83
C ALA A 48 -13.26 2.10 -4.78
N VAL A 49 -14.05 1.29 -5.49
CA VAL A 49 -13.53 0.31 -6.49
C VAL A 49 -12.91 1.02 -7.69
N GLY A 50 -13.52 2.12 -8.15
CA GLY A 50 -12.97 2.93 -9.24
C GLY A 50 -11.60 3.51 -8.86
N LYS A 51 -11.50 4.10 -7.67
CA LYS A 51 -10.23 4.60 -7.11
C LYS A 51 -9.18 3.48 -6.95
N TYR A 52 -9.59 2.27 -6.58
CA TYR A 52 -8.72 1.10 -6.54
C TYR A 52 -8.16 0.75 -7.93
N SER A 53 -9.00 0.66 -8.95
CA SER A 53 -8.56 0.36 -10.32
C SER A 53 -7.58 1.40 -10.86
N VAL A 54 -7.80 2.69 -10.56
CA VAL A 54 -6.89 3.77 -10.97
C VAL A 54 -5.51 3.63 -10.33
N ARG A 55 -5.43 3.41 -9.01
CA ARG A 55 -4.15 3.18 -8.30
C ARG A 55 -3.38 1.97 -8.85
N ARG A 56 -4.11 0.94 -9.28
CA ARG A 56 -3.52 -0.25 -9.90
C ARG A 56 -2.98 -0.02 -11.31
N LYS A 57 -3.59 0.90 -12.07
CA LYS A 57 -3.14 1.24 -13.43
C LYS A 57 -1.94 2.19 -13.41
N PHE A 58 -1.86 3.06 -12.40
CA PHE A 58 -0.82 4.08 -12.27
C PHE A 58 -0.09 3.96 -10.91
N PRO A 59 0.83 2.99 -10.76
CA PRO A 59 1.60 2.86 -9.53
C PRO A 59 2.50 4.08 -9.30
N LEU A 60 2.86 4.33 -8.04
CA LEU A 60 3.80 5.39 -7.70
C LEU A 60 5.21 5.03 -8.23
N PRO A 61 5.91 5.96 -8.89
CA PRO A 61 7.25 5.74 -9.39
C PRO A 61 8.22 5.63 -8.21
N ARG A 62 9.26 4.80 -8.40
CA ARG A 62 10.23 4.43 -7.37
C ARG A 62 10.98 5.62 -6.75
N THR A 63 11.02 6.77 -7.43
CA THR A 63 11.70 8.00 -6.97
C THR A 63 10.99 8.72 -5.82
N ILE A 64 9.69 8.47 -5.63
CA ILE A 64 8.86 9.01 -4.54
C ILE A 64 8.33 7.88 -3.64
N TRP A 65 8.80 6.66 -3.89
CA TRP A 65 8.51 5.48 -3.10
C TRP A 65 9.64 5.24 -2.10
N ASP A 66 9.31 4.88 -0.87
CA ASP A 66 10.29 4.60 0.20
C ASP A 66 11.03 3.26 0.02
N GLY A 67 10.74 2.53 -1.06
CA GLY A 67 11.34 1.23 -1.34
C GLY A 67 10.69 0.06 -0.60
N GLU A 68 9.74 0.30 0.31
CA GLU A 68 8.94 -0.75 0.92
C GLU A 68 7.76 -1.07 -0.01
N GLU A 69 7.70 -2.28 -0.56
CA GLU A 69 6.56 -2.73 -1.38
C GLU A 69 5.28 -2.77 -0.53
N THR A 70 4.60 -1.65 -0.37
CA THR A 70 3.25 -1.59 0.19
C THR A 70 2.28 -2.17 -0.84
N SER A 71 2.21 -3.50 -0.91
CA SER A 71 1.14 -4.21 -1.59
C SER A 71 -0.15 -4.06 -0.78
N TYR A 72 -0.75 -2.87 -0.84
CA TYR A 72 -2.11 -2.48 -0.40
C TYR A 72 -2.56 -2.94 1.02
N CYS A 73 -1.70 -3.59 1.80
CA CYS A 73 -2.04 -4.43 2.94
C CYS A 73 -0.85 -4.51 3.92
N PHE A 74 -0.29 -3.37 4.33
CA PHE A 74 0.78 -3.20 5.34
C PHE A 74 2.22 -3.28 4.82
N LYS A 75 3.14 -2.68 5.58
CA LYS A 75 4.60 -2.76 5.37
C LYS A 75 5.06 -4.21 5.49
N GLU A 76 6.15 -4.58 4.80
CA GLU A 76 6.64 -5.96 4.79
C GLU A 76 7.00 -6.46 6.20
N LYS A 77 7.55 -5.59 7.05
CA LYS A 77 7.81 -5.89 8.47
C LYS A 77 6.53 -6.27 9.23
N SER A 78 5.43 -5.57 9.04
CA SER A 78 4.15 -5.91 9.68
C SER A 78 3.60 -7.23 9.13
N ARG A 79 3.80 -7.51 7.84
CA ARG A 79 3.35 -8.73 7.17
C ARG A 79 4.11 -9.96 7.65
N SER A 80 5.42 -9.85 7.89
CA SER A 80 6.22 -10.98 8.38
C SER A 80 5.74 -11.45 9.75
N VAL A 81 5.51 -10.52 10.69
CA VAL A 81 4.96 -10.83 12.03
C VAL A 81 3.60 -11.52 11.93
N LEU A 82 2.69 -11.00 11.10
CA LEU A 82 1.36 -11.60 10.94
C LEU A 82 1.42 -13.00 10.32
N ARG A 83 2.31 -13.23 9.35
CA ARG A 83 2.51 -14.55 8.71
C ARG A 83 3.10 -15.57 9.66
N ASP A 84 4.12 -15.16 10.42
CA ASP A 84 4.76 -16.02 11.41
C ASP A 84 3.75 -16.45 12.48
N TRP A 85 3.00 -15.50 13.04
CA TRP A 85 1.93 -15.81 13.98
C TRP A 85 0.87 -16.75 13.39
N TYR A 86 0.43 -16.50 12.16
CA TYR A 86 -0.61 -17.30 11.51
C TYR A 86 -0.23 -18.77 11.36
N SER A 87 1.05 -19.06 11.14
CA SER A 87 1.54 -20.44 11.05
C SER A 87 1.40 -21.21 12.36
N HIS A 88 1.44 -20.51 13.50
CA HIS A 88 1.28 -21.08 14.83
C HIS A 88 -0.19 -21.09 15.27
N ASN A 89 -0.91 -19.98 15.11
CA ASN A 89 -2.30 -19.84 15.52
C ASN A 89 -3.11 -18.95 14.55
N PRO A 90 -3.96 -19.52 13.68
CA PRO A 90 -4.79 -18.76 12.75
C PRO A 90 -6.01 -18.07 13.41
N TYR A 91 -6.26 -18.28 14.71
CA TYR A 91 -7.39 -17.72 15.47
C TYR A 91 -6.93 -17.01 16.75
N PRO A 92 -6.29 -15.83 16.64
CA PRO A 92 -5.88 -15.07 17.81
C PRO A 92 -7.10 -14.55 18.60
N SER A 93 -6.99 -14.61 19.93
CA SER A 93 -7.91 -14.06 20.91
C SER A 93 -7.94 -12.51 20.86
N PRO A 94 -8.93 -11.87 21.50
CA PRO A 94 -8.99 -10.40 21.57
C PRO A 94 -7.74 -9.76 22.19
N ARG A 95 -7.10 -10.43 23.16
CA ARG A 95 -5.86 -9.96 23.79
C ARG A 95 -4.69 -10.06 22.82
N GLU A 96 -4.47 -11.23 22.22
CA GLU A 96 -3.37 -11.44 21.26
C GLU A 96 -3.50 -10.51 20.03
N LYS A 97 -4.72 -10.17 19.61
CA LYS A 97 -4.94 -9.18 18.55
C LYS A 97 -4.46 -7.78 18.95
N ARG A 98 -4.52 -7.41 20.23
CA ARG A 98 -3.99 -6.13 20.73
C ARG A 98 -2.47 -6.16 20.74
N ASP A 99 -1.88 -7.25 21.19
CA ASP A 99 -0.42 -7.44 21.22
C ASP A 99 0.15 -7.41 19.78
N LEU A 100 -0.52 -8.07 18.84
CA LEU A 100 -0.17 -8.02 17.41
C LEU A 100 -0.33 -6.62 16.81
N ALA A 101 -1.38 -5.89 17.20
CA ALA A 101 -1.60 -4.51 16.76
C ALA A 101 -0.45 -3.60 17.20
N GLU A 102 -0.03 -3.71 18.47
CA GLU A 102 1.12 -2.99 19.03
C GLU A 102 2.42 -3.36 18.31
N ALA A 103 2.71 -4.65 18.16
CA ALA A 103 3.93 -5.13 17.51
C ALA A 103 4.04 -4.73 16.03
N THR A 104 2.91 -4.63 15.33
CA THR A 104 2.87 -4.35 13.88
C THR A 104 2.61 -2.89 13.54
N GLY A 105 2.27 -2.05 14.52
CA GLY A 105 1.82 -0.67 14.30
C GLY A 105 0.46 -0.58 13.58
N LEU A 106 -0.33 -1.64 13.61
CA LEU A 106 -1.64 -1.72 12.96
C LEU A 106 -2.75 -1.54 13.97
N THR A 107 -3.94 -1.17 13.51
CA THR A 107 -5.14 -1.21 14.35
C THR A 107 -5.58 -2.66 14.57
N THR A 108 -6.19 -2.94 15.73
CA THR A 108 -6.82 -4.23 16.04
C THR A 108 -7.84 -4.69 14.99
N THR A 109 -8.53 -3.75 14.35
CA THR A 109 -9.45 -4.02 13.22
C THR A 109 -8.70 -4.49 11.97
N GLN A 110 -7.58 -3.85 11.63
CA GLN A 110 -6.72 -4.27 10.51
C GLN A 110 -6.15 -5.67 10.74
N VAL A 111 -5.65 -5.97 11.94
CA VAL A 111 -5.19 -7.31 12.33
C VAL A 111 -6.34 -8.31 12.18
N SER A 112 -7.51 -8.01 12.76
CA SER A 112 -8.69 -8.89 12.68
C SER A 112 -9.11 -9.19 11.24
N ASN A 113 -9.11 -8.18 10.37
CA ASN A 113 -9.45 -8.34 8.96
C ASN A 113 -8.39 -9.12 8.20
N TRP A 114 -7.11 -8.96 8.52
CA TRP A 114 -6.03 -9.71 7.90
C TRP A 114 -6.20 -11.21 8.15
N PHE A 115 -6.40 -11.62 9.41
CA PHE A 115 -6.62 -13.03 9.77
C PHE A 115 -7.88 -13.60 9.11
N LYS A 116 -8.98 -12.84 9.10
CA LYS A 116 -10.22 -13.23 8.41
C LYS A 116 -9.98 -13.47 6.91
N ASN A 117 -9.34 -12.52 6.24
CA ASN A 117 -9.09 -12.58 4.80
C ASN A 117 -8.04 -13.64 4.43
N ARG A 118 -7.10 -13.94 5.33
CA ARG A 118 -6.13 -15.03 5.12
C ARG A 118 -6.82 -16.39 5.13
N ARG A 119 -7.63 -16.68 6.17
CA ARG A 119 -8.44 -17.92 6.23
C ARG A 119 -9.41 -18.07 5.06
N GLN A 120 -9.97 -16.97 4.56
CA GLN A 120 -10.81 -17.01 3.35
C GLN A 120 -10.03 -17.42 2.10
N ARG A 121 -8.78 -16.94 1.95
CA ARG A 121 -7.91 -17.30 0.83
C ARG A 121 -7.47 -18.76 0.90
N ASP A 122 -7.18 -19.26 2.09
CA ASP A 122 -6.76 -20.65 2.27
C ASP A 122 -7.89 -21.61 1.89
N ARG A 123 -9.11 -21.38 2.39
CA ARG A 123 -10.31 -22.14 1.97
C ARG A 123 -10.58 -22.06 0.46
N ALA A 124 -10.39 -20.88 -0.14
CA ALA A 124 -10.59 -20.71 -1.58
C ALA A 124 -9.51 -21.41 -2.43
N ALA A 125 -8.32 -21.66 -1.87
CA ALA A 125 -7.28 -22.45 -2.50
C ALA A 125 -7.59 -23.95 -2.41
N GLU A 126 -8.06 -24.43 -1.25
CA GLU A 126 -8.51 -25.82 -1.04
C GLU A 126 -9.62 -26.23 -2.00
N HIS A 127 -10.57 -25.33 -2.30
CA HIS A 127 -11.68 -25.60 -3.22
C HIS A 127 -11.33 -25.52 -4.72
N LYS A 128 -10.08 -25.18 -5.07
CA LYS A 128 -9.61 -25.09 -6.46
C LYS A 128 -8.85 -26.33 -6.93
N GLU A 129 -8.58 -27.26 -6.03
CA GLU A 129 -8.04 -28.59 -6.30
C GLU A 129 -9.18 -29.61 -6.42
#